data_AF-A0A9X3LUR6-F1
#
_entry.id   AF-A0A9X3LUR6-F1
#
_cell.length_a   1.000
_cell.length_b   1.000
_cell.length_c   1.000
_cell.angle_alpha   90.00
_cell.angle_beta   90.00
_cell.angle_gamma   90.00
#
_symmetry.space_group_name_H-M   'P 1'
#
loop_
_entity.id
_entity.type
_entity.pdbx_description
1 polymer ?
#
loop_
_entity_poly.entity_id
_entity_poly.type
_entity_poly.pdbx_seq_one_letter_code
_entity_poly.pdbx_strand_id
1 'polypeptide(L)'
;MLEDFQEIFTDLFSDLFENKFALVLFGFFALSIVWSVVRNIFDKVVKREYGHVVAVDISVRRRPLSNNGDSDPMHTRMLVRMPSGEELLTRWGDSTGSLGNGIRKQVFQGTWVNLYAPKINVPPEQQKAAIEQMKAKFYRFELPHPTSVVVKRRKSGRFDLDF
;
A
#
# COMPACT_ATOMS: atom_id res chain seq x y z
N MET A 1 17.30 -29.92 -1.04
CA MET A 1 16.60 -28.61 -1.03
C MET A 1 17.50 -27.45 -1.45
N LEU A 2 18.68 -27.24 -0.84
CA LEU A 2 19.63 -26.20 -1.32
C LEU A 2 20.49 -26.69 -2.50
N GLU A 3 20.88 -27.97 -2.50
CA GLU A 3 21.65 -28.60 -3.58
C GLU A 3 20.81 -28.72 -4.87
N ASP A 4 19.56 -29.19 -4.77
CA ASP A 4 18.62 -29.25 -5.90
C ASP A 4 18.37 -27.87 -6.53
N PHE A 5 18.40 -26.80 -5.72
CA PHE A 5 18.23 -25.43 -6.23
C PHE A 5 19.46 -24.96 -7.01
N GLN A 6 20.67 -25.30 -6.56
CA GLN A 6 21.90 -24.95 -7.30
C GLN A 6 22.00 -25.69 -8.63
N GLU A 7 21.63 -26.97 -8.67
CA GLU A 7 21.69 -27.78 -9.89
C GLU A 7 20.71 -27.26 -10.95
N ILE A 8 19.44 -27.03 -10.57
CA ILE A 8 18.43 -26.40 -11.44
C ILE A 8 18.86 -25.01 -11.91
N PHE A 9 19.47 -24.22 -11.03
CA PHE A 9 19.95 -22.89 -11.38
C PHE A 9 21.14 -22.95 -12.36
N THR A 10 22.01 -23.94 -12.25
CA THR A 10 23.18 -24.07 -13.13
C THR A 10 22.77 -24.53 -14.53
N ASP A 11 21.86 -25.50 -14.62
CA ASP A 11 21.32 -25.99 -15.90
C ASP A 11 20.51 -24.90 -16.63
N LEU A 12 19.67 -24.16 -15.91
CA LEU A 12 18.89 -23.06 -16.48
C LEU A 12 19.78 -21.95 -17.06
N PHE A 13 20.90 -21.65 -16.39
CA PHE A 13 21.85 -20.64 -16.87
C PHE A 13 22.69 -21.14 -18.05
N SER A 14 23.08 -22.42 -18.07
CA SER A 14 23.82 -23.02 -19.18
C SER A 14 23.02 -22.95 -20.49
N ASP A 15 21.74 -23.34 -20.46
CA ASP A 15 20.83 -23.23 -21.61
C ASP A 15 20.59 -21.77 -22.06
N LEU A 16 20.62 -20.83 -21.10
CA LEU A 16 20.46 -19.41 -21.38
C LEU A 16 21.63 -18.82 -22.18
N PHE A 17 22.85 -19.34 -21.99
CA PHE A 17 24.06 -18.87 -22.66
C PHE A 17 24.29 -19.50 -24.04
N GLU A 18 23.73 -20.69 -24.30
CA GLU A 18 23.77 -21.31 -25.64
C GLU A 18 22.77 -20.66 -26.60
N ASN A 19 21.64 -20.17 -26.09
CA ASN A 19 20.59 -19.58 -26.90
C ASN A 19 20.69 -18.05 -26.96
N LYS A 20 21.27 -17.52 -28.05
CA LYS A 20 21.47 -16.07 -28.29
C LYS A 20 20.19 -15.24 -28.10
N PHE A 21 19.01 -15.80 -28.36
CA PHE A 21 17.73 -15.14 -28.16
C PHE A 21 17.34 -15.02 -26.67
N ALA A 22 17.58 -16.06 -25.89
CA ALA A 22 17.34 -16.06 -24.44
C ALA A 22 18.28 -15.06 -23.72
N LEU A 23 19.52 -14.97 -24.17
CA LEU A 23 20.50 -14.02 -23.65
C LEU A 23 20.10 -12.56 -23.91
N VAL A 24 19.53 -12.26 -25.08
CA VAL A 24 18.98 -10.93 -25.39
C VAL A 24 17.79 -10.60 -24.49
N LEU A 25 16.82 -11.52 -24.34
CA LEU A 25 15.66 -11.32 -23.46
C LEU A 25 16.06 -11.13 -22.00
N PHE A 26 17.00 -11.93 -21.52
CA PHE A 26 17.56 -11.81 -20.17
C PHE A 26 18.27 -10.47 -19.98
N GLY A 27 19.05 -10.02 -20.97
CA GLY A 27 19.68 -8.70 -20.97
C GLY A 27 18.66 -7.56 -20.87
N PHE A 28 17.57 -7.60 -21.64
CA PHE A 28 16.48 -6.63 -21.53
C PHE A 28 15.79 -6.67 -20.16
N PHE A 29 15.52 -7.86 -19.64
CA PHE A 29 14.88 -8.03 -18.34
C PHE A 29 15.77 -7.50 -17.20
N ALA A 30 17.05 -7.88 -17.19
CA ALA A 30 18.04 -7.37 -16.24
C ALA A 30 18.18 -5.84 -16.33
N LEU A 31 18.24 -5.28 -17.54
CA LEU A 31 18.30 -3.83 -17.74
C LEU A 31 17.05 -3.14 -17.20
N SER A 32 15.86 -3.72 -17.39
CA SER A 32 14.61 -3.16 -16.87
C SER A 32 14.57 -3.12 -15.33
N ILE A 33 15.10 -4.16 -14.68
CA ILE A 33 15.22 -4.23 -13.22
C ILE A 33 16.21 -3.17 -12.73
N VAL A 34 17.41 -3.14 -13.33
CA VAL A 34 18.44 -2.16 -12.97
C VAL A 34 17.91 -0.74 -13.14
N TRP A 35 17.24 -0.45 -14.26
CA TRP A 35 16.64 0.86 -14.51
C TRP A 35 15.56 1.22 -13.47
N SER A 36 14.72 0.26 -13.07
CA SER A 36 13.72 0.44 -12.02
C SER A 36 14.36 0.77 -10.66
N VAL A 37 15.41 0.03 -10.29
CA VAL A 37 16.18 0.25 -9.05
C VAL A 37 16.88 1.60 -9.06
N VAL A 38 17.58 1.92 -10.15
CA VAL A 38 18.27 3.20 -10.34
C VAL A 38 17.28 4.35 -10.22
N ARG A 39 16.12 4.28 -10.86
CA ARG A 39 15.09 5.32 -10.79
C ARG A 39 14.58 5.53 -9.36
N ASN A 40 14.42 4.47 -8.57
CA ASN A 40 14.05 4.58 -7.15
C ASN A 40 15.16 5.18 -6.28
N ILE A 41 16.44 4.86 -6.54
CA ILE A 41 17.59 5.44 -5.82
C ILE A 41 17.71 6.94 -6.09
N PHE A 42 17.48 7.36 -7.33
CA PHE A 42 17.49 8.78 -7.70
C PHE A 42 16.23 9.53 -7.26
N ASP A 43 15.18 8.83 -6.78
CA ASP A 43 13.98 9.45 -6.24
C ASP A 43 14.17 9.93 -4.80
N LYS A 44 15.06 10.92 -4.67
CA LYS A 44 15.40 11.56 -3.40
C LYS A 44 14.21 12.34 -2.83
N VAL A 45 14.14 12.40 -1.50
CA VAL A 45 13.23 13.30 -0.78
C VAL A 45 13.67 14.74 -1.04
N VAL A 46 12.81 15.54 -1.64
CA VAL A 46 13.09 16.94 -2.02
C VAL A 46 12.49 17.92 -1.00
N LYS A 47 11.39 17.54 -0.35
CA LYS A 47 10.69 18.42 0.59
C LYS A 47 10.11 17.62 1.76
N ARG A 48 10.15 18.21 2.95
CA ARG A 48 9.50 17.69 4.15
C ARG A 48 8.62 18.78 4.72
N GLU A 49 7.34 18.48 4.89
CA GLU A 49 6.36 19.43 5.40
C GLU A 49 5.45 18.75 6.40
N TYR A 50 5.00 19.49 7.40
CA TYR A 50 4.00 18.99 8.34
C TYR A 50 2.62 19.08 7.69
N GLY A 51 1.87 17.99 7.76
CA GLY A 51 0.46 17.92 7.37
C GLY A 51 -0.34 17.21 8.46
N HIS A 52 -1.65 17.07 8.23
CA HIS A 52 -2.53 16.36 9.14
C HIS A 52 -3.31 15.30 8.38
N VAL A 53 -3.30 14.05 8.85
CA VAL A 53 -4.27 13.07 8.40
C VAL A 53 -5.62 13.49 8.96
N VAL A 54 -6.58 13.76 8.07
CA VAL A 54 -7.92 14.26 8.43
C VAL A 54 -9.00 13.20 8.21
N ALA A 55 -8.78 12.24 7.31
CA ALA A 55 -9.73 11.18 7.05
C ALA A 55 -9.03 9.90 6.56
N VAL A 56 -9.74 8.78 6.63
CA VAL A 56 -9.32 7.49 6.09
C VAL A 56 -10.41 6.94 5.18
N ASP A 57 -10.07 6.67 3.93
CA ASP A 57 -10.93 5.89 3.05
C ASP A 57 -10.68 4.40 3.27
N ILE A 58 -11.76 3.64 3.41
CA ILE A 58 -11.72 2.22 3.71
C ILE A 58 -12.56 1.49 2.67
N SER A 59 -11.99 0.47 2.03
CA SER A 59 -12.68 -0.37 1.04
C SER A 59 -12.53 -1.84 1.40
N VAL A 60 -13.57 -2.63 1.11
CA VAL A 60 -13.55 -4.08 1.30
C VAL A 60 -13.79 -4.73 -0.05
N ARG A 61 -12.81 -5.47 -0.57
CA ARG A 61 -12.97 -6.22 -1.82
C ARG A 61 -13.99 -7.32 -1.64
N ARG A 62 -14.93 -7.42 -2.59
CA ARG A 62 -15.95 -8.48 -2.63
C ARG A 62 -15.39 -9.85 -3.03
N ARG A 63 -14.19 -9.93 -3.59
CA ARG A 63 -13.51 -11.17 -3.99
C ARG A 63 -12.02 -11.07 -3.71
N PRO A 64 -11.38 -12.09 -3.09
CA PRO A 64 -9.94 -12.22 -3.15
C PRO A 64 -9.56 -12.48 -4.61
N LEU A 65 -8.92 -11.51 -5.25
CA LEU A 65 -8.39 -11.62 -6.62
C LEU A 65 -7.04 -12.34 -6.59
N SER A 66 -6.94 -13.51 -5.96
CA SER A 66 -5.78 -14.39 -6.15
C SER A 66 -5.98 -15.75 -5.48
N ASN A 67 -5.71 -16.82 -6.21
CA ASN A 67 -5.44 -18.14 -5.63
C ASN A 67 -4.13 -18.19 -4.82
N ASN A 68 -3.39 -17.07 -4.72
CA ASN A 68 -2.09 -16.97 -4.02
C ASN A 68 -2.16 -16.19 -2.68
N GLY A 69 -3.24 -16.31 -1.92
CA GLY A 69 -3.18 -15.96 -0.48
C GLY A 69 -3.10 -14.47 -0.15
N ASP A 70 -3.65 -13.57 -0.97
CA ASP A 70 -3.98 -12.21 -0.53
C ASP A 70 -5.07 -12.33 0.55
N SER A 71 -4.61 -12.37 1.79
CA SER A 71 -5.39 -12.75 2.99
C SER A 71 -6.18 -11.59 3.58
N ASP A 72 -5.88 -10.35 3.14
CA ASP A 72 -6.48 -9.14 3.68
C ASP A 72 -7.46 -8.51 2.67
N PRO A 73 -8.78 -8.76 2.79
CA PRO A 73 -9.79 -8.21 1.87
C PRO A 73 -10.02 -6.70 2.02
N MET A 74 -9.36 -6.04 2.99
CA MET A 74 -9.62 -4.66 3.34
C MET A 74 -8.43 -3.76 3.01
N HIS A 75 -8.69 -2.72 2.23
CA HIS A 75 -7.69 -1.72 1.88
C HIS A 75 -8.03 -0.37 2.51
N THR A 76 -7.00 0.33 2.95
CA THR A 76 -7.12 1.67 3.54
C THR A 76 -6.22 2.66 2.83
N ARG A 77 -6.66 3.92 2.72
CA ARG A 77 -5.78 5.04 2.34
C ARG A 77 -6.12 6.27 3.17
N MET A 78 -5.12 7.12 3.39
CA MET A 78 -5.23 8.30 4.23
C MET A 78 -5.40 9.55 3.36
N LEU A 79 -6.29 10.44 3.79
CA LEU A 79 -6.40 11.80 3.28
C LEU A 79 -5.61 12.73 4.19
N VAL A 80 -4.59 13.37 3.64
CA VAL A 80 -3.70 14.28 4.34
C VAL A 80 -3.98 15.70 3.86
N ARG A 81 -4.31 16.59 4.79
CA ARG A 81 -4.46 18.01 4.51
C ARG A 81 -3.18 18.75 4.88
N MET A 82 -2.62 19.44 3.90
CA MET A 82 -1.44 20.29 4.06
C MET A 82 -1.85 21.66 4.63
N PRO A 83 -0.93 22.41 5.26
CA PRO A 83 -1.18 23.78 5.73
C PRO A 83 -1.59 24.75 4.63
N SER A 84 -1.18 24.48 3.39
CA SER A 84 -1.60 25.23 2.20
C SER A 84 -3.06 25.02 1.81
N GLY A 85 -3.77 24.07 2.45
CA GLY A 85 -5.11 23.63 2.06
C GLY A 85 -5.12 22.52 1.00
N GLU A 86 -3.97 22.16 0.43
CA GLU A 86 -3.85 21.03 -0.50
C GLU A 86 -4.20 19.71 0.20
N GLU A 87 -4.98 18.87 -0.46
CA GLU A 87 -5.31 17.52 0.02
C GLU A 87 -4.58 16.45 -0.79
N LEU A 88 -3.89 15.57 -0.08
CA LEU A 88 -3.12 14.47 -0.64
C LEU A 88 -3.76 13.14 -0.24
N LEU A 89 -3.95 12.26 -1.20
CA LEU A 89 -4.40 10.89 -0.95
C LEU A 89 -3.22 9.93 -1.05
N THR A 90 -2.99 9.16 0.01
CA THR A 90 -2.00 8.08 -0.06
C THR A 90 -2.47 7.01 -1.04
N ARG A 91 -1.54 6.15 -1.44
CA ARG A 91 -1.90 4.91 -2.11
C ARG A 91 -2.74 4.03 -1.17
N TRP A 92 -3.51 3.15 -1.78
CA TRP A 92 -4.15 2.05 -1.06
C TRP A 92 -3.08 1.16 -0.45
N GLY A 93 -3.17 0.96 0.86
CA GLY A 93 -2.44 -0.08 1.57
C GLY A 93 -3.30 -1.34 1.65
N ASP A 94 -2.66 -2.50 1.57
CA ASP A 94 -3.33 -3.79 1.53
C ASP A 94 -3.76 -4.33 2.90
N SER A 95 -3.60 -3.53 3.96
CA SER A 95 -4.05 -3.90 5.30
C SER A 95 -4.25 -2.67 6.21
N THR A 96 -4.91 -2.89 7.36
CA THR A 96 -4.97 -1.89 8.45
C THR A 96 -3.61 -1.55 9.05
N GLY A 97 -2.60 -2.40 8.84
CA GLY A 97 -1.24 -2.16 9.30
C GLY A 97 -0.58 -0.96 8.62
N SER A 98 -1.09 -0.54 7.46
CA SER A 98 -0.65 0.68 6.79
C SER A 98 -1.03 1.97 7.54
N LEU A 99 -1.95 1.90 8.50
CA LEU A 99 -2.35 3.03 9.34
C LEU A 99 -1.47 3.08 10.60
N GLY A 100 -0.99 4.28 10.94
CA GLY A 100 -0.35 4.51 12.24
C GLY A 100 -1.27 4.11 13.40
N ASN A 101 -0.70 3.58 14.49
CA ASN A 101 -1.45 3.03 15.63
C ASN A 101 -2.50 4.00 16.20
N GLY A 102 -2.20 5.30 16.25
CA GLY A 102 -3.14 6.33 16.71
C GLY A 102 -4.35 6.48 15.80
N ILE A 103 -4.14 6.50 14.49
CA ILE A 103 -5.21 6.59 13.48
C ILE A 103 -6.05 5.31 13.49
N ARG A 104 -5.41 4.15 13.52
CA ARG A 104 -6.11 2.85 13.54
C ARG A 104 -7.10 2.74 14.70
N LYS A 105 -6.71 3.21 15.90
CA LYS A 105 -7.58 3.23 17.09
C LYS A 105 -8.76 4.19 16.99
N GLN A 106 -8.63 5.26 16.21
CA GLN A 106 -9.75 6.18 15.96
C GLN A 106 -10.74 5.59 14.95
N VAL A 107 -10.23 4.90 13.92
CA VAL A 107 -11.03 4.36 12.82
C VAL A 107 -11.76 3.07 13.20
N PHE A 108 -11.08 2.14 13.88
CA PHE A 108 -11.60 0.80 14.16
C PHE A 108 -11.86 0.57 15.64
N GLN A 109 -12.94 -0.16 15.95
CA GLN A 109 -13.26 -0.59 17.29
C GLN A 109 -12.59 -1.93 17.61
N GLY A 110 -11.82 -1.96 18.71
CA GLY A 110 -11.19 -3.18 19.25
C GLY A 110 -9.73 -3.37 18.86
N THR A 111 -9.06 -4.27 19.59
CA THR A 111 -7.62 -4.58 19.39
C THR A 111 -7.36 -5.39 18.12
N TRP A 112 -8.35 -6.17 17.68
CA TRP A 112 -8.29 -7.04 16.50
C TRP A 112 -9.35 -6.60 15.50
N VAL A 113 -8.91 -6.18 14.31
CA VAL A 113 -9.83 -5.78 13.24
C VAL A 113 -10.26 -7.03 12.49
N ASN A 114 -11.54 -7.38 12.58
CA ASN A 114 -12.10 -8.43 11.72
C ASN A 114 -12.10 -7.91 10.27
N LEU A 115 -11.25 -8.48 9.43
CA LEU A 115 -11.03 -8.01 8.06
C LEU A 115 -12.24 -8.24 7.14
N TYR A 116 -13.10 -9.22 7.46
CA TYR A 116 -14.31 -9.54 6.69
C TYR A 116 -15.54 -8.74 7.15
N ALA A 117 -15.53 -8.28 8.41
CA ALA A 117 -16.59 -7.49 9.01
C ALA A 117 -16.01 -6.43 9.96
N PRO A 118 -15.34 -5.39 9.42
CA PRO A 118 -14.68 -4.39 10.23
C PRO A 118 -15.71 -3.60 11.05
N LYS A 119 -15.48 -3.50 12.36
CA LYS A 119 -16.19 -2.56 13.21
C LYS A 119 -15.49 -1.22 13.14
N ILE A 120 -16.13 -0.27 12.48
CA ILE A 120 -15.65 1.12 12.36
C ILE A 120 -16.18 1.85 13.58
N ASN A 121 -15.48 2.87 14.04
CA ASN A 121 -15.91 3.70 15.16
C ASN A 121 -16.99 4.73 14.76
N VAL A 122 -18.10 4.24 14.19
CA VAL A 122 -19.27 5.05 13.82
C VAL A 122 -20.46 4.67 14.69
N PRO A 123 -21.50 5.52 14.76
CA PRO A 123 -22.72 5.17 15.48
C PRO A 123 -23.34 3.85 14.97
N PRO A 124 -23.91 3.00 15.85
CA PRO A 124 -24.42 1.68 15.47
C PRO A 124 -25.43 1.70 14.31
N GLU A 125 -26.26 2.74 14.25
CA GLU A 125 -27.25 2.94 13.20
C GLU A 125 -26.63 3.21 11.82
N GLN A 126 -25.41 3.74 11.76
CA GLN A 126 -24.68 4.01 10.51
C GLN A 126 -23.77 2.85 10.09
N GLN A 127 -23.50 1.89 10.99
CA GLN A 127 -22.55 0.80 10.76
C GLN A 127 -22.91 -0.02 9.51
N LYS A 128 -24.20 -0.35 9.33
CA LYS A 128 -24.67 -1.14 8.18
C LYS A 128 -24.45 -0.39 6.87
N ALA A 129 -24.85 0.87 6.82
CA ALA A 129 -24.68 1.72 5.64
C ALA A 129 -23.20 1.95 5.30
N ALA A 130 -22.36 2.17 6.31
CA ALA A 130 -20.92 2.30 6.13
C ALA A 130 -20.30 1.03 5.53
N ILE A 131 -20.64 -0.15 6.04
CA ILE A 131 -20.18 -1.44 5.50
C ILE A 131 -20.66 -1.65 4.05
N GLU A 132 -21.90 -1.28 3.74
CA GLU A 132 -22.43 -1.35 2.37
C GLU A 132 -21.64 -0.44 1.42
N GLN A 133 -21.31 0.78 1.84
CA GLN A 133 -20.47 1.71 1.07
C GLN A 133 -19.04 1.20 0.88
N MET A 134 -18.42 0.63 1.92
CA MET A 134 -17.11 -0.01 1.84
C MET A 134 -17.06 -1.11 0.79
N LYS A 135 -18.11 -1.93 0.71
CA LYS A 135 -18.24 -3.03 -0.26
C LYS A 135 -18.60 -2.55 -1.66
N ALA A 136 -19.17 -1.37 -1.82
CA ALA A 136 -19.55 -0.80 -3.12
C ALA A 136 -18.38 -0.04 -3.77
N LYS A 137 -17.67 0.77 -2.99
CA LYS A 137 -16.54 1.57 -3.47
C LYS A 137 -15.52 1.82 -2.36
N PHE A 138 -15.85 2.70 -1.43
CA PHE A 138 -15.15 2.95 -0.18
C PHE A 138 -16.08 3.74 0.75
N TYR A 139 -15.80 3.69 2.04
CA TYR A 139 -16.37 4.58 3.05
C TYR A 139 -15.28 5.52 3.56
N ARG A 140 -15.57 6.83 3.63
CA ARG A 140 -14.66 7.82 4.19
C ARG A 140 -15.00 8.03 5.66
N PHE A 141 -14.05 7.69 6.53
CA PHE A 141 -14.12 7.99 7.95
C PHE A 141 -13.34 9.27 8.25
N GLU A 142 -14.05 10.33 8.63
CA GLU A 142 -13.44 11.58 9.10
C GLU A 142 -12.85 11.36 10.50
N LEU A 143 -11.59 11.73 10.70
CA LEU A 143 -10.92 11.57 11.98
C LEU A 143 -11.38 12.68 12.94
N PRO A 144 -11.96 12.33 14.11
CA PRO A 144 -12.32 13.33 15.11
C PRO A 144 -11.12 14.11 15.63
N HIS A 145 -9.95 13.46 15.69
CA HIS A 145 -8.69 14.08 16.07
C HIS A 145 -7.67 13.91 14.94
N PRO A 146 -7.51 14.93 14.07
CA PRO A 146 -6.52 14.90 13.02
C PRO A 146 -5.13 14.59 13.57
N THR A 147 -4.40 13.70 12.90
CA THR A 147 -3.08 13.26 13.36
C THR A 147 -1.99 13.96 12.56
N SER A 148 -1.11 14.70 13.24
CA SER A 148 0.03 15.36 12.60
C SER A 148 1.00 14.33 12.03
N VAL A 149 1.50 14.59 10.82
CA VAL A 149 2.43 13.72 10.11
C VAL A 149 3.44 14.57 9.34
N VAL A 150 4.64 14.03 9.11
CA VAL A 150 5.59 14.65 8.18
C VAL A 150 5.41 14.02 6.80
N VAL A 151 5.05 14.85 5.83
CA VAL A 151 4.92 14.48 4.42
C VAL A 151 6.28 14.65 3.74
N LYS A 152 6.89 13.53 3.34
CA LYS A 152 8.15 13.49 2.60
C LYS A 152 7.82 13.45 1.10
N ARG A 153 7.89 14.59 0.41
CA ARG A 153 7.74 14.64 -1.06
C ARG A 153 9.04 14.27 -1.75
N ARG A 154 8.95 13.40 -2.75
CA ARG A 154 10.07 12.94 -3.57
C ARG A 154 10.10 13.66 -4.91
N LYS A 155 11.24 13.59 -5.59
CA LYS A 155 11.46 14.25 -6.90
C LYS A 155 10.47 13.75 -7.96
N SER A 156 10.03 12.50 -7.87
CA SER A 156 9.02 11.91 -8.74
C SER A 156 7.60 12.44 -8.54
N GLY A 157 7.35 13.28 -7.53
CA GLY A 157 6.01 13.69 -7.12
C GLY A 157 5.30 12.69 -6.20
N ARG A 158 5.90 11.51 -5.97
CA ARG A 158 5.45 10.60 -4.90
C ARG A 158 5.67 11.24 -3.54
N PHE A 159 4.90 10.80 -2.55
CA PHE A 159 5.10 11.21 -1.18
C PHE A 159 4.91 10.02 -0.25
N ASP A 160 5.64 10.08 0.87
CA ASP A 160 5.53 9.13 1.97
C ASP A 160 5.15 9.89 3.25
N LEU A 161 4.52 9.19 4.18
CA LEU A 161 4.18 9.73 5.50
C LEU A 161 5.15 9.18 6.55
N ASP A 162 5.52 10.05 7.48
CA ASP A 162 6.29 9.73 8.67
C ASP A 162 5.47 10.13 9.89
N PHE A 163 5.25 9.17 10.80
CA PHE A 163 4.38 9.28 11.97
C PHE A 163 5.17 9.49 13.25
#